data_AF-A0A5D6XIE7-F1
#
_entry.id   AF-A0A5D6XIE7-F1
#
_cell.length_a   1.000
_cell.length_b   1.000
_cell.length_c   1.000
_cell.angle_alpha   90.00
_cell.angle_beta   90.00
_cell.angle_gamma   90.00
#
_symmetry.space_group_name_H-M   'P 1'
#
loop_
_entity.id
_entity.type
_entity.pdbx_description
1 polymer ?
#
loop_
_entity_poly.entity_id
_entity_poly.type
_entity_poly.pdbx_seq_one_letter_code
_entity_poly.pdbx_strand_id
1 'polypeptide(L)'
;MCATVRLTARFRALESAWWCARSASEIRDFEARSGLDATSMRFFGEVFFLLGGLKSAVLFSNLPAEWRRSFAAEVVAASGVLERDVPAPLALCAIGDRVETAAEFDLSGDLVLISQCLAAECEAASERLRLRPARGSAEAERVAPPPVASQSAPHIVSERELARLLDYPVALSECRESMVEVGYFLPDGHSATRRDEHGDERAGSPLLLTSFCASEAHRARVAAHFARYRALWASSGDALGGGRLQLVETRL
;
A
#
# COMPACT_ATOMS: atom_id res chain seq x y z
N MET A 1 8.78 22.93 3.41
CA MET A 1 8.50 21.52 3.09
C MET A 1 7.01 21.40 2.73
N CYS A 2 6.67 20.82 1.57
CA CYS A 2 5.28 20.66 1.15
C CYS A 2 4.48 19.80 2.15
N ALA A 3 3.18 20.06 2.30
CA ALA A 3 2.30 19.31 3.21
C ALA A 3 2.33 17.79 2.94
N THR A 4 2.29 17.38 1.67
CA THR A 4 2.44 15.99 1.23
C THR A 4 3.69 15.34 1.81
N VAL A 5 4.85 15.99 1.66
CA VAL A 5 6.13 15.44 2.14
C VAL A 5 6.16 15.29 3.66
N ARG A 6 5.61 16.26 4.41
CA ARG A 6 5.53 16.17 5.88
C ARG A 6 4.64 15.01 6.34
N LEU A 7 3.46 14.86 5.72
CA LEU A 7 2.53 13.79 6.04
C LEU A 7 3.13 12.42 5.70
N THR A 8 3.75 12.29 4.53
CA THR A 8 4.48 11.07 4.14
C THR A 8 5.61 10.73 5.11
N ALA A 9 6.43 11.71 5.51
CA ALA A 9 7.51 11.48 6.47
C ALA A 9 6.98 11.00 7.83
N ARG A 10 5.88 11.61 8.31
CA ARG A 10 5.20 11.20 9.55
C ARG A 10 4.61 9.81 9.43
N PHE A 11 3.92 9.50 8.32
CA PHE A 11 3.38 8.17 8.05
C PHE A 11 4.49 7.11 8.06
N ARG A 12 5.60 7.36 7.33
CA ARG A 12 6.77 6.46 7.29
C ARG A 12 7.36 6.21 8.68
N ALA A 13 7.49 7.26 9.49
CA ALA A 13 8.02 7.14 10.85
C ALA A 13 7.12 6.28 11.75
N LEU A 14 5.80 6.52 11.70
CA LEU A 14 4.81 5.76 12.46
C LEU A 14 4.73 4.30 11.99
N GLU A 15 4.71 4.06 10.68
CA GLU A 15 4.75 2.70 10.12
C GLU A 15 6.01 1.96 10.56
N SER A 16 7.17 2.63 10.50
CA SER A 16 8.44 2.03 10.93
C SER A 16 8.43 1.68 12.41
N ALA A 17 7.94 2.58 13.27
CA ALA A 17 7.82 2.34 14.70
C ALA A 17 6.82 1.21 15.01
N TRP A 18 5.69 1.18 14.30
CA TRP A 18 4.65 0.16 14.45
C TRP A 18 5.17 -1.24 14.12
N TRP A 19 5.92 -1.38 13.02
CA TRP A 19 6.59 -2.63 12.66
C TRP A 19 7.65 -3.02 13.70
N CYS A 20 8.46 -2.07 14.19
CA CYS A 20 9.50 -2.34 15.19
C CYS A 20 8.94 -2.73 16.57
N ALA A 21 7.70 -2.33 16.88
CA ALA A 21 7.04 -2.69 18.13
C ALA A 21 6.55 -4.14 18.16
N ARG A 22 6.53 -4.85 17.02
CA ARG A 22 6.14 -6.27 16.96
C ARG A 22 7.25 -7.16 17.49
N SER A 23 6.86 -8.26 18.13
CA SER A 23 7.84 -9.23 18.62
C SER A 23 8.48 -9.99 17.45
N ALA A 24 9.76 -10.37 17.59
CA ALA A 24 10.43 -11.14 16.55
C ALA A 24 9.77 -12.51 16.30
N SER A 25 9.14 -13.12 17.32
CA SER A 25 8.34 -14.34 17.16
C SER A 25 7.09 -14.10 16.32
N GLU A 26 6.35 -13.02 16.61
CA GLU A 26 5.13 -12.67 15.87
C GLU A 26 5.42 -12.42 14.38
N ILE A 27 6.52 -11.71 14.07
CA ILE A 27 6.94 -11.48 12.69
C ILE A 27 7.31 -12.80 12.01
N ARG A 28 8.16 -13.64 12.62
CA ARG A 28 8.55 -14.93 12.02
C ARG A 28 7.35 -15.86 11.81
N ASP A 29 6.44 -15.94 12.78
CA ASP A 29 5.24 -16.77 12.67
C ASP A 29 4.32 -16.25 11.56
N PHE A 30 4.25 -14.94 11.36
CA PHE A 30 3.56 -14.36 10.21
C PHE A 30 4.26 -14.72 8.89
N GLU A 31 5.55 -14.45 8.75
CA GLU A 31 6.30 -14.70 7.50
C GLU A 31 6.27 -16.18 7.11
N ALA A 32 6.37 -17.09 8.08
CA ALA A 32 6.27 -18.53 7.84
C ALA A 32 4.88 -18.97 7.36
N ARG A 33 3.81 -18.27 7.78
CA ARG A 33 2.43 -18.60 7.39
C ARG A 33 2.01 -17.94 6.07
N SER A 34 2.47 -16.71 5.82
CA SER A 34 2.08 -15.92 4.65
C SER A 34 3.03 -16.09 3.46
N GLY A 35 4.27 -16.48 3.71
CA GLY A 35 5.35 -16.46 2.71
C GLY A 35 5.79 -15.04 2.32
N LEU A 36 5.29 -14.01 3.02
CA LEU A 36 5.61 -12.61 2.75
C LEU A 36 6.67 -12.11 3.73
N ASP A 37 7.66 -11.39 3.21
CA ASP A 37 8.64 -10.67 4.04
C ASP A 37 8.03 -9.38 4.61
N ALA A 38 8.19 -9.17 5.92
CA ALA A 38 7.60 -8.01 6.59
C ALA A 38 8.14 -6.67 6.06
N THR A 39 9.36 -6.63 5.50
CA THR A 39 9.92 -5.39 4.93
C THR A 39 9.28 -5.02 3.59
N SER A 40 8.83 -6.01 2.82
CA SER A 40 8.09 -5.85 1.56
C SER A 40 6.63 -5.39 1.74
N MET A 41 6.13 -5.36 2.99
CA MET A 41 4.74 -4.99 3.31
C MET A 41 4.59 -3.53 3.76
N ARG A 42 5.61 -2.71 3.53
CA ARG A 42 5.56 -1.28 3.88
C ARG A 42 4.75 -0.52 2.82
N PHE A 43 3.88 0.36 3.28
CA PHE A 43 2.92 1.07 2.45
C PHE A 43 3.27 2.55 2.26
N PHE A 44 4.28 3.09 2.96
CA PHE A 44 4.57 4.53 2.88
C PHE A 44 4.84 5.02 1.45
N GLY A 45 5.46 4.18 0.58
CA GLY A 45 5.70 4.52 -0.82
C GLY A 45 4.38 4.69 -1.58
N GLU A 46 3.45 3.75 -1.41
CA GLU A 46 2.12 3.84 -1.99
C GLU A 46 1.33 5.04 -1.49
N VAL A 47 1.39 5.32 -0.18
CA VAL A 47 0.73 6.48 0.43
C VAL A 47 1.34 7.79 -0.08
N PHE A 48 2.65 7.84 -0.33
CA PHE A 48 3.28 8.99 -0.97
C PHE A 48 2.73 9.23 -2.38
N PHE A 49 2.62 8.18 -3.21
CA PHE A 49 2.07 8.31 -4.55
C PHE A 49 0.58 8.70 -4.56
N LEU A 50 -0.19 8.22 -3.58
CA LEU A 50 -1.58 8.65 -3.35
C LEU A 50 -1.66 10.14 -3.00
N LEU A 51 -0.89 10.60 -2.01
CA LEU A 51 -0.86 12.02 -1.60
C LEU A 51 -0.30 12.95 -2.69
N GLY A 52 0.48 12.41 -3.62
CA GLY A 52 0.95 13.10 -4.83
C GLY A 52 -0.04 13.07 -6.00
N GLY A 53 -1.23 12.47 -5.83
CA GLY A 53 -2.28 12.41 -6.85
C GLY A 53 -1.99 11.45 -8.00
N LEU A 54 -1.04 10.53 -7.85
CA LEU A 54 -0.75 9.52 -8.88
C LEU A 54 -1.64 8.29 -8.75
N LYS A 55 -2.07 7.96 -7.53
CA LYS A 55 -3.00 6.87 -7.22
C LYS A 55 -4.34 7.44 -6.76
N SER A 56 -5.44 6.75 -7.04
CA SER A 56 -6.74 7.05 -6.45
C SER A 56 -6.96 6.30 -5.14
N ALA A 57 -6.37 5.12 -4.99
CA ALA A 57 -6.47 4.30 -3.80
C ALA A 57 -5.17 3.53 -3.49
N VAL A 58 -5.02 3.15 -2.23
CA VAL A 58 -4.02 2.20 -1.72
C VAL A 58 -4.75 1.10 -0.98
N LEU A 59 -4.49 -0.15 -1.37
CA LEU A 59 -5.03 -1.34 -0.74
C LEU A 59 -3.98 -1.92 0.21
N PHE A 60 -4.32 -2.07 1.49
CA PHE A 60 -3.45 -2.67 2.49
C PHE A 60 -3.64 -4.21 2.54
N SER A 61 -3.67 -4.87 1.39
CA SER A 61 -4.06 -6.29 1.25
C SER A 61 -3.17 -7.26 2.03
N ASN A 62 -1.89 -6.92 2.15
CA ASN A 62 -0.94 -7.79 2.83
C ASN A 62 -1.09 -7.71 4.37
N LEU A 63 -1.85 -6.77 4.91
CA LEU A 63 -1.96 -6.58 6.37
C LEU A 63 -2.86 -7.65 7.02
N PRO A 64 -2.33 -8.47 7.96
CA PRO A 64 -3.11 -9.47 8.69
C PRO A 64 -4.32 -8.89 9.40
N ALA A 65 -5.41 -9.65 9.45
CA ALA A 65 -6.68 -9.21 10.02
C ALA A 65 -6.53 -8.72 11.48
N GLU A 66 -5.71 -9.41 12.27
CA GLU A 66 -5.38 -9.07 13.65
C GLU A 66 -4.66 -7.72 13.80
N TRP A 67 -3.94 -7.28 12.75
CA TRP A 67 -3.12 -6.07 12.77
C TRP A 67 -3.84 -4.83 12.24
N ARG A 68 -4.86 -5.01 11.38
CA ARG A 68 -5.62 -3.93 10.71
C ARG A 68 -6.08 -2.84 11.65
N ARG A 69 -6.67 -3.18 12.79
CA ARG A 69 -7.18 -2.19 13.77
C ARG A 69 -6.04 -1.33 14.33
N SER A 70 -4.95 -1.96 14.78
CA SER A 70 -3.80 -1.25 15.35
C SER A 70 -3.14 -0.34 14.30
N PHE A 71 -2.97 -0.83 13.07
CA PHE A 71 -2.38 -0.06 11.97
C PHE A 71 -3.24 1.16 11.60
N ALA A 72 -4.56 0.96 11.49
CA ALA A 72 -5.50 2.04 11.21
C ALA A 72 -5.42 3.17 12.25
N ALA A 73 -5.34 2.83 13.54
CA ALA A 73 -5.27 3.81 14.61
C ALA A 73 -3.88 4.45 14.76
N GLU A 74 -2.83 3.63 14.85
CA GLU A 74 -1.49 4.05 15.25
C GLU A 74 -0.63 4.56 14.09
N VAL A 75 -1.00 4.24 12.84
CA VAL A 75 -0.28 4.68 11.64
C VAL A 75 -1.16 5.61 10.81
N VAL A 76 -2.30 5.12 10.30
CA VAL A 76 -3.12 5.89 9.36
C VAL A 76 -3.72 7.11 10.05
N ALA A 77 -4.54 6.94 11.09
CA ALA A 77 -5.16 8.05 11.78
C ALA A 77 -4.12 8.95 12.47
N ALA A 78 -3.17 8.35 13.20
CA ALA A 78 -2.13 9.10 13.92
C ALA A 78 -1.15 9.87 13.01
N SER A 79 -1.06 9.56 11.72
CA SER A 79 -0.24 10.33 10.77
C SER A 79 -0.88 11.65 10.35
N GLY A 80 -2.19 11.82 10.55
CA GLY A 80 -2.94 13.00 10.11
C GLY A 80 -3.32 12.96 8.63
N VAL A 81 -3.11 11.86 7.90
CA VAL A 81 -3.48 11.78 6.46
C VAL A 81 -4.99 11.84 6.21
N LEU A 82 -5.81 11.65 7.26
CA LEU A 82 -7.28 11.74 7.21
C LEU A 82 -7.82 13.12 7.62
N GLU A 83 -6.95 14.06 7.99
CA GLU A 83 -7.38 15.41 8.39
C GLU A 83 -7.94 16.19 7.19
N ARG A 84 -8.91 17.09 7.42
CA ARG A 84 -9.57 17.84 6.33
C ARG A 84 -8.67 18.87 5.66
N ASP A 85 -7.62 19.31 6.35
CA ASP A 85 -6.72 20.37 5.89
C ASP A 85 -5.55 19.83 5.05
N VAL A 86 -5.60 18.57 4.63
CA VAL A 86 -4.62 17.98 3.72
C VAL A 86 -4.92 18.39 2.27
N PRO A 87 -3.91 18.54 1.40
CA PRO A 87 -4.09 18.98 0.01
C PRO A 87 -5.03 18.10 -0.83
N ALA A 88 -5.13 16.82 -0.48
CA ALA A 88 -6.02 15.86 -1.11
C ALA A 88 -6.74 15.04 -0.02
N PRO A 89 -8.00 15.37 0.33
CA PRO A 89 -8.72 14.69 1.40
C PRO A 89 -8.79 13.19 1.16
N LEU A 90 -8.46 12.40 2.18
CA LEU A 90 -8.47 10.94 2.11
C LEU A 90 -9.52 10.35 3.06
N ALA A 91 -10.09 9.21 2.67
CA ALA A 91 -10.91 8.38 3.54
C ALA A 91 -10.24 7.03 3.77
N LEU A 92 -10.38 6.50 5.00
CA LEU A 92 -10.04 5.13 5.31
C LEU A 92 -11.32 4.28 5.31
N CYS A 93 -11.34 3.29 4.42
CA CYS A 93 -12.42 2.35 4.24
C CYS A 93 -11.97 0.92 4.54
N ALA A 94 -12.93 0.05 4.78
CA ALA A 94 -12.77 -1.40 4.77
C ALA A 94 -13.57 -1.98 3.61
N ILE A 95 -13.04 -3.01 2.97
CA ILE A 95 -13.72 -3.77 1.92
C ILE A 95 -14.86 -4.57 2.53
N GLY A 96 -16.02 -4.55 1.87
CA GLY A 96 -17.20 -5.26 2.32
C GLY A 96 -17.01 -6.78 2.35
N ASP A 97 -17.99 -7.49 2.91
CA ASP A 97 -17.91 -8.94 3.03
C ASP A 97 -18.05 -9.63 1.66
N ARG A 98 -17.29 -10.72 1.49
CA ARG A 98 -17.29 -11.62 0.32
C ARG A 98 -16.92 -10.90 -0.98
N VAL A 99 -15.87 -10.07 -0.94
CA VAL A 99 -15.26 -9.49 -2.13
C VAL A 99 -14.00 -10.29 -2.45
N GLU A 100 -13.99 -10.94 -3.60
CA GLU A 100 -12.94 -11.88 -3.99
C GLU A 100 -12.40 -11.53 -5.38
N THR A 101 -11.19 -11.95 -5.70
CA THR A 101 -10.72 -11.94 -7.09
C THR A 101 -11.05 -13.25 -7.80
N ALA A 102 -10.95 -13.28 -9.13
CA ALA A 102 -11.19 -14.49 -9.90
C ALA A 102 -10.21 -15.65 -9.56
N ALA A 103 -9.09 -15.34 -8.90
CA ALA A 103 -8.13 -16.30 -8.38
C ALA A 103 -8.41 -16.69 -6.91
N GLU A 104 -9.62 -16.42 -6.41
CA GLU A 104 -10.09 -16.77 -5.06
C GLU A 104 -9.32 -16.08 -3.93
N PHE A 105 -8.66 -14.95 -4.21
CA PHE A 105 -8.11 -14.09 -3.17
C PHE A 105 -9.24 -13.33 -2.47
N ASP A 106 -9.44 -13.62 -1.18
CA ASP A 106 -10.40 -12.90 -0.34
C ASP A 106 -9.84 -11.54 0.08
N LEU A 107 -10.52 -10.47 -0.35
CA LEU A 107 -10.20 -9.09 0.00
C LEU A 107 -11.04 -8.57 1.17
N SER A 108 -11.92 -9.40 1.73
CA SER A 108 -12.92 -8.98 2.71
C SER A 108 -12.26 -8.37 3.95
N GLY A 109 -12.74 -7.18 4.32
CA GLY A 109 -12.23 -6.44 5.47
C GLY A 109 -10.83 -5.87 5.29
N ASP A 110 -10.21 -5.98 4.12
CA ASP A 110 -8.96 -5.27 3.83
C ASP A 110 -9.18 -3.77 3.92
N LEU A 111 -8.16 -3.06 4.38
CA LEU A 111 -8.22 -1.61 4.50
C LEU A 111 -7.88 -0.97 3.14
N VAL A 112 -8.60 0.10 2.81
CA VAL A 112 -8.36 0.92 1.61
C VAL A 112 -8.27 2.37 2.02
N LEU A 113 -7.15 3.02 1.70
CA LEU A 113 -7.02 4.47 1.79
C LEU A 113 -7.32 5.07 0.42
N ILE A 114 -8.35 5.91 0.33
CA ILE A 114 -8.88 6.41 -0.95
C ILE A 114 -8.87 7.94 -1.00
N SER A 115 -8.50 8.49 -2.16
CA SER A 115 -8.55 9.92 -2.45
C SER A 115 -9.98 10.36 -2.76
N GLN A 116 -10.43 11.40 -2.09
CA GLN A 116 -11.73 12.03 -2.33
C GLN A 116 -11.69 13.10 -3.43
N CYS A 117 -10.49 13.43 -3.94
CA CYS A 117 -10.35 14.41 -5.03
C CYS A 117 -10.75 13.86 -6.40
N LEU A 118 -10.76 12.53 -6.55
CA LEU A 118 -11.07 11.84 -7.78
C LEU A 118 -12.46 11.20 -7.65
N ALA A 119 -13.50 12.04 -7.68
CA ALA A 119 -14.86 11.63 -7.30
C ALA A 119 -15.37 10.42 -8.10
N ALA A 120 -15.15 10.39 -9.41
CA ALA A 120 -15.59 9.29 -10.28
C ALA A 120 -14.82 7.98 -9.98
N GLU A 121 -13.52 8.07 -9.73
CA GLU A 121 -12.68 6.94 -9.33
C GLU A 121 -13.05 6.45 -7.92
N CYS A 122 -13.37 7.37 -7.02
CA CYS A 122 -13.80 7.08 -5.65
C CYS A 122 -15.15 6.36 -5.63
N GLU A 123 -16.11 6.80 -6.44
CA GLU A 123 -17.40 6.14 -6.62
C GLU A 123 -17.22 4.74 -7.22
N ALA A 124 -16.44 4.62 -8.30
CA ALA A 124 -16.13 3.34 -8.92
C ALA A 124 -15.45 2.36 -7.94
N ALA A 125 -14.48 2.83 -7.16
CA ALA A 125 -13.83 2.02 -6.13
C ALA A 125 -14.81 1.59 -5.04
N SER A 126 -15.67 2.53 -4.59
CA SER A 126 -16.65 2.28 -3.53
C SER A 126 -17.66 1.22 -3.92
N GLU A 127 -18.16 1.27 -5.15
CA GLU A 127 -19.10 0.27 -5.68
C GLU A 127 -18.42 -1.09 -5.86
N ARG A 128 -17.25 -1.12 -6.51
CA ARG A 128 -16.57 -2.37 -6.88
C ARG A 128 -15.98 -3.10 -5.69
N LEU A 129 -15.42 -2.38 -4.73
CA LEU A 129 -14.85 -2.95 -3.52
C LEU A 129 -15.85 -2.97 -2.36
N ARG A 130 -17.10 -2.54 -2.58
CA ARG A 130 -18.16 -2.45 -1.56
C ARG A 130 -17.66 -1.75 -0.30
N LEU A 131 -16.97 -0.62 -0.48
CA LEU A 131 -16.27 0.08 0.58
C LEU A 131 -17.23 0.55 1.66
N ARG A 132 -16.83 0.39 2.91
CA ARG A 132 -17.51 0.90 4.10
C ARG A 132 -16.52 1.70 4.93
N PRO A 133 -16.92 2.75 5.65
CA PRO A 133 -16.01 3.45 6.56
C PRO A 133 -15.33 2.48 7.54
N ALA A 134 -14.00 2.55 7.67
CA ALA A 134 -13.27 1.66 8.56
C ALA A 134 -13.54 2.01 10.03
N ARG A 135 -13.75 0.99 10.88
CA ARG A 135 -13.89 1.17 12.33
C ARG A 135 -12.58 1.69 12.91
N GLY A 136 -12.59 2.92 13.43
CA GLY A 136 -11.39 3.65 13.89
C GLY A 136 -11.25 5.05 13.30
N SER A 137 -12.07 5.44 12.30
CA SER A 137 -12.27 6.86 11.97
C SER A 137 -13.19 7.51 13.01
N ALA A 138 -13.02 8.80 13.29
CA ALA A 138 -13.86 9.55 14.24
C ALA A 138 -15.37 9.50 13.92
N GLU A 139 -15.75 9.10 12.69
CA GLU A 139 -17.13 8.92 12.25
C GLU A 139 -17.68 7.50 12.44
N ALA A 140 -16.81 6.49 12.62
CA ALA A 140 -17.20 5.09 12.64
C ALA A 140 -17.80 4.58 13.98
N GLU A 141 -17.67 5.34 15.07
CA GLU A 141 -18.27 4.98 16.37
C GLU A 141 -19.80 5.09 16.42
N ARG A 142 -20.44 5.64 15.38
CA ARG A 142 -21.91 5.80 15.32
C ARG A 142 -22.65 4.76 14.49
N VAL A 143 -21.94 3.81 13.87
CA VAL A 143 -22.57 2.87 12.92
C VAL A 143 -22.87 1.53 13.60
N ALA A 144 -24.12 1.10 13.41
CA ALA A 144 -24.76 -0.10 13.91
C ALA A 144 -23.90 -1.39 13.84
N PRO A 145 -24.23 -2.42 14.67
CA PRO A 145 -23.55 -3.71 14.64
C PRO A 145 -23.49 -4.30 13.21
N PRO A 146 -22.45 -5.12 12.92
CA PRO A 146 -22.26 -5.63 11.57
C PRO A 146 -23.51 -6.41 11.13
N PRO A 147 -23.98 -6.26 9.88
CA PRO A 147 -25.07 -7.07 9.38
C PRO A 147 -24.69 -8.55 9.49
N VAL A 148 -25.63 -9.36 9.96
CA VAL A 148 -25.53 -10.83 9.96
C VAL A 148 -25.08 -11.29 8.58
N ALA A 149 -24.10 -12.20 8.52
CA ALA A 149 -23.51 -12.69 7.28
C ALA A 149 -24.60 -13.03 6.25
N SER A 150 -24.79 -12.13 5.28
CA SER A 150 -25.73 -12.35 4.19
C SER A 150 -25.21 -13.50 3.34
N GLN A 151 -26.05 -14.50 3.10
CA GLN A 151 -25.81 -15.62 2.18
C GLN A 151 -25.70 -15.18 0.70
N SER A 152 -25.36 -13.92 0.43
CA SER A 152 -25.16 -13.40 -0.93
C SER A 152 -23.92 -14.01 -1.56
N ALA A 153 -24.01 -14.37 -2.84
CA ALA A 153 -22.88 -14.86 -3.63
C ALA A 153 -21.66 -13.91 -3.54
N PRO A 154 -20.43 -14.45 -3.63
CA PRO A 154 -19.22 -13.63 -3.63
C PRO A 154 -19.25 -12.61 -4.78
N HIS A 155 -18.78 -11.41 -4.49
CA HIS A 155 -18.60 -10.36 -5.49
C HIS A 155 -17.22 -10.48 -6.08
N ILE A 156 -17.16 -10.89 -7.33
CA ILE A 156 -15.89 -11.09 -8.03
C ILE A 156 -15.45 -9.77 -8.65
N VAL A 157 -14.28 -9.29 -8.21
CA VAL A 157 -13.57 -8.16 -8.80
C VAL A 157 -12.48 -8.71 -9.71
N SER A 158 -12.44 -8.26 -10.95
CA SER A 158 -11.40 -8.71 -11.88
C SER A 158 -10.05 -8.07 -11.55
N GLU A 159 -8.96 -8.80 -11.84
CA GLU A 159 -7.59 -8.27 -11.73
C GLU A 159 -7.38 -6.99 -12.55
N ARG A 160 -8.12 -6.83 -13.65
CA ARG A 160 -8.08 -5.61 -14.47
C ARG A 160 -8.72 -4.42 -13.76
N GLU A 161 -9.81 -4.65 -13.06
CA GLU A 161 -10.45 -3.61 -12.24
C GLU A 161 -9.54 -3.22 -11.07
N LEU A 162 -8.95 -4.20 -10.37
CA LEU A 162 -7.99 -3.93 -9.30
C LEU A 162 -6.77 -3.16 -9.78
N ALA A 163 -6.15 -3.60 -10.88
CA ALA A 163 -5.00 -2.90 -11.45
C ALA A 163 -5.34 -1.45 -11.81
N ARG A 164 -6.53 -1.20 -12.37
CA ARG A 164 -6.96 0.17 -12.66
C ARG A 164 -7.19 1.00 -11.40
N LEU A 165 -7.85 0.44 -10.39
CA LEU A 165 -8.14 1.13 -9.12
C LEU A 165 -6.86 1.44 -8.32
N LEU A 166 -5.86 0.58 -8.41
CA LEU A 166 -4.59 0.70 -7.68
C LEU A 166 -3.46 1.30 -8.53
N ASP A 167 -3.78 1.81 -9.73
CA ASP A 167 -2.80 2.33 -10.71
C ASP A 167 -1.64 1.34 -10.98
N TYR A 168 -1.90 0.03 -11.01
CA TYR A 168 -0.92 -0.93 -11.49
C TYR A 168 -0.83 -0.90 -13.03
N PRO A 169 0.38 -0.89 -13.61
CA PRO A 169 0.55 -0.75 -15.05
C PRO A 169 0.04 -1.96 -15.85
N VAL A 170 -0.15 -3.10 -15.19
CA VAL A 170 -0.50 -4.39 -15.76
C VAL A 170 -1.41 -5.12 -14.79
N ALA A 171 -2.49 -5.72 -15.29
CA ALA A 171 -3.28 -6.66 -14.50
C ALA A 171 -2.68 -8.06 -14.57
N LEU A 172 -2.75 -8.83 -13.49
CA LEU A 172 -2.23 -10.21 -13.46
C LEU A 172 -2.85 -11.09 -14.55
N SER A 173 -4.13 -10.87 -14.87
CA SER A 173 -4.83 -11.58 -15.95
C SER A 173 -4.31 -11.28 -17.37
N GLU A 174 -3.50 -10.24 -17.55
CA GLU A 174 -2.81 -9.93 -18.81
C GLU A 174 -1.48 -10.70 -18.94
N CYS A 175 -0.93 -11.22 -17.83
CA CYS A 175 0.34 -11.95 -17.81
C CYS A 175 0.13 -13.43 -18.15
N ARG A 176 0.33 -13.79 -19.43
CA ARG A 176 0.21 -15.19 -19.92
C ARG A 176 1.53 -15.98 -19.89
N GLU A 177 2.63 -15.29 -19.66
CA GLU A 177 4.00 -15.82 -19.70
C GLU A 177 4.61 -15.82 -18.28
N SER A 178 5.88 -16.20 -18.16
CA SER A 178 6.63 -16.05 -16.92
C SER A 178 6.57 -14.61 -16.43
N MET A 179 6.15 -14.44 -15.18
CA MET A 179 6.08 -13.15 -14.51
C MET A 179 7.41 -12.82 -13.86
N VAL A 180 7.74 -11.54 -13.82
CA VAL A 180 8.78 -10.97 -12.98
C VAL A 180 8.11 -10.07 -11.96
N GLU A 181 8.64 -10.04 -10.75
CA GLU A 181 8.33 -9.00 -9.80
C GLU A 181 9.11 -7.75 -10.18
N VAL A 182 8.40 -6.65 -10.34
CA VAL A 182 8.95 -5.34 -10.63
C VAL A 182 8.86 -4.51 -9.36
N GLY A 183 9.99 -4.19 -8.75
CA GLY A 183 10.07 -3.37 -7.54
C GLY A 183 10.65 -1.98 -7.81
N TYR A 184 10.06 -0.97 -7.16
CA TYR A 184 10.55 0.41 -7.20
C TYR A 184 11.32 0.69 -5.91
N PHE A 185 12.62 0.92 -6.02
CA PHE A 185 13.52 1.00 -4.89
C PHE A 185 14.12 2.39 -4.73
N LEU A 186 14.32 2.80 -3.48
CA LEU A 186 15.24 3.88 -3.18
C LEU A 186 16.64 3.32 -2.94
N PRO A 187 17.65 3.85 -3.65
CA PRO A 187 19.03 3.55 -3.33
C PRO A 187 19.31 4.02 -1.91
N ASP A 188 20.05 3.19 -1.21
CA ASP A 188 20.26 3.28 0.21
C ASP A 188 20.96 4.60 0.58
N GLY A 189 20.28 5.43 1.38
CA GLY A 189 20.78 6.72 1.83
C GLY A 189 20.72 6.91 3.35
N HIS A 190 19.68 6.41 4.03
CA HIS A 190 19.41 6.82 5.42
C HIS A 190 18.71 5.79 6.34
N SER A 191 18.65 4.50 5.99
CA SER A 191 18.34 3.51 7.03
C SER A 191 19.62 3.22 7.79
N ALA A 192 19.64 3.57 9.09
CA ALA A 192 20.73 3.36 10.01
C ALA A 192 21.53 2.08 9.69
N THR A 193 22.85 2.18 9.73
CA THR A 193 23.75 1.02 9.77
C THR A 193 23.13 -0.04 10.66
N ARG A 194 22.59 -1.11 10.04
CA ARG A 194 22.19 -2.28 10.79
C ARG A 194 23.50 -2.95 11.17
N ARG A 195 23.93 -2.74 12.42
CA ARG A 195 24.83 -3.69 13.06
C ARG A 195 24.08 -5.01 13.09
N ASP A 196 24.61 -5.99 12.37
CA ASP A 196 24.18 -7.36 12.60
C ASP A 196 24.53 -7.77 14.03
N GLU A 197 24.08 -8.96 14.45
CA GLU A 197 24.38 -9.52 15.78
C GLU A 197 25.90 -9.65 16.06
N HIS A 198 26.76 -9.42 15.04
CA HIS A 198 28.22 -9.46 15.09
C HIS A 198 28.86 -8.07 15.04
N GLY A 199 28.07 -6.99 14.96
CA GLY A 199 28.56 -5.61 14.96
C GLY A 199 29.08 -5.10 13.62
N ASP A 200 28.85 -5.81 12.52
CA ASP A 200 29.39 -5.48 11.19
C ASP A 200 28.48 -4.46 10.48
N GLU A 201 29.08 -3.41 9.91
CA GLU A 201 28.35 -2.36 9.19
C GLU A 201 28.10 -2.80 7.75
N ARG A 202 26.92 -3.36 7.49
CA ARG A 202 26.47 -3.62 6.11
C ARG A 202 25.84 -2.37 5.52
N ALA A 203 26.14 -2.10 4.25
CA ALA A 203 25.31 -1.24 3.42
C ALA A 203 23.86 -1.73 3.54
N GLY A 204 22.95 -0.81 3.86
CA GLY A 204 21.55 -1.14 4.04
C GLY A 204 20.95 -1.70 2.75
N SER A 205 19.96 -2.55 2.91
CA SER A 205 19.19 -3.04 1.77
C SER A 205 18.40 -1.88 1.15
N PRO A 206 18.34 -1.78 -0.19
CA PRO A 206 17.57 -0.75 -0.85
C PRO A 206 16.11 -0.80 -0.37
N LEU A 207 15.52 0.37 -0.17
CA LEU A 207 14.17 0.47 0.41
C LEU A 207 13.12 0.30 -0.69
N LEU A 208 12.36 -0.79 -0.64
CA LEU A 208 11.22 -1.00 -1.53
C LEU A 208 10.12 0.03 -1.23
N LEU A 209 9.59 0.66 -2.28
CA LEU A 209 8.46 1.61 -2.20
C LEU A 209 7.13 0.98 -2.61
N THR A 210 7.16 0.14 -3.64
CA THR A 210 6.01 -0.59 -4.19
C THR A 210 6.55 -1.65 -5.14
N SER A 211 5.85 -2.77 -5.26
CA SER A 211 6.12 -3.78 -6.28
C SER A 211 4.83 -4.28 -6.91
N PHE A 212 4.96 -4.87 -8.09
CA PHE A 212 3.87 -5.54 -8.78
C PHE A 212 4.45 -6.61 -9.71
N CYS A 213 3.64 -7.60 -10.09
CA CYS A 213 4.04 -8.59 -11.07
C CYS A 213 3.69 -8.12 -12.49
N ALA A 214 4.61 -8.34 -13.43
CA ALA A 214 4.38 -8.12 -14.85
C ALA A 214 5.14 -9.16 -15.69
N SER A 215 4.72 -9.42 -16.92
CA SER A 215 5.57 -10.12 -17.88
C SER A 215 6.50 -9.16 -18.63
N GLU A 216 7.59 -9.68 -19.19
CA GLU A 216 8.56 -8.89 -19.97
C GLU A 216 7.91 -8.19 -21.19
N ALA A 217 6.86 -8.78 -21.76
CA ALA A 217 6.06 -8.17 -22.83
C ALA A 217 5.48 -6.79 -22.45
N HIS A 218 5.34 -6.49 -21.16
CA HIS A 218 4.79 -5.24 -20.66
C HIS A 218 5.86 -4.17 -20.34
N ARG A 219 7.14 -4.41 -20.65
CA ARG A 219 8.27 -3.53 -20.31
C ARG A 219 8.03 -2.05 -20.64
N ALA A 220 7.43 -1.75 -21.80
CA ALA A 220 7.15 -0.36 -22.20
C ALA A 220 6.11 0.34 -21.29
N ARG A 221 5.03 -0.36 -20.92
CA ARG A 221 3.99 0.14 -20.01
C ARG A 221 4.58 0.37 -18.61
N VAL A 222 5.38 -0.60 -18.14
CA VAL A 222 6.08 -0.53 -16.85
C VAL A 222 7.04 0.67 -16.81
N ALA A 223 7.82 0.89 -17.87
CA ALA A 223 8.75 2.02 -17.96
C ALA A 223 8.03 3.38 -17.95
N ALA A 224 6.90 3.51 -18.66
CA ALA A 224 6.09 4.72 -18.67
C ALA A 224 5.48 5.02 -17.30
N HIS A 225 4.96 3.98 -16.62
CA HIS A 225 4.45 4.08 -15.26
C HIS A 225 5.54 4.50 -14.28
N PHE A 226 6.71 3.84 -14.33
CA PHE A 226 7.87 4.19 -13.51
C PHE A 226 8.32 5.65 -13.74
N ALA A 227 8.31 6.12 -14.98
CA ALA A 227 8.71 7.50 -15.30
C ALA A 227 7.80 8.54 -14.64
N ARG A 228 6.47 8.30 -14.57
CA ARG A 228 5.52 9.16 -13.84
C ARG A 228 5.89 9.26 -12.36
N TYR A 229 6.13 8.10 -11.73
CA TYR A 229 6.42 8.02 -10.29
C TYR A 229 7.77 8.66 -9.95
N ARG A 230 8.77 8.41 -10.78
CA ARG A 230 10.09 9.02 -10.66
C ARG A 230 10.04 10.54 -10.79
N ALA A 231 9.18 11.10 -11.66
CA ALA A 231 9.04 12.54 -11.82
C ALA A 231 8.49 13.21 -10.55
N LEU A 232 7.46 12.62 -9.92
CA LEU A 232 6.94 13.08 -8.63
C LEU A 232 7.98 12.95 -7.51
N TRP A 233 8.72 11.84 -7.49
CA TRP A 233 9.78 11.65 -6.50
C TRP A 233 10.87 12.71 -6.62
N ALA A 234 11.34 12.97 -7.85
CA ALA A 234 12.36 13.97 -8.14
C ALA A 234 11.93 15.39 -7.75
N SER A 235 10.65 15.74 -7.89
CA SER A 235 10.12 17.04 -7.46
C SER A 235 9.96 17.16 -5.94
N SER A 236 9.97 16.04 -5.22
CA SER A 236 9.84 15.99 -3.75
C SER A 236 11.20 16.03 -3.03
N GLY A 237 12.29 15.70 -3.73
CA GLY A 237 13.68 15.95 -3.32
C GLY A 237 14.11 15.29 -2.00
N ASP A 238 15.27 15.68 -1.47
CA ASP A 238 15.94 15.11 -0.28
C ASP A 238 15.09 15.02 0.99
N ALA A 239 13.93 15.68 1.02
CA ALA A 239 13.03 15.74 2.16
C ALA A 239 12.41 14.38 2.56
N LEU A 240 12.43 13.37 1.67
CA LEU A 240 12.04 11.98 1.99
C LEU A 240 13.25 11.03 2.12
N GLY A 241 14.47 11.58 2.18
CA GLY A 241 15.69 10.85 2.46
C GLY A 241 16.60 10.61 1.26
N GLY A 242 16.66 11.55 0.30
CA GLY A 242 17.71 11.67 -0.72
C GLY A 242 18.01 10.41 -1.55
N GLY A 243 17.63 10.40 -2.83
CA GLY A 243 17.95 9.26 -3.70
C GLY A 243 17.14 9.26 -4.99
N ARG A 244 17.75 8.70 -6.05
CA ARG A 244 17.07 8.54 -7.34
C ARG A 244 16.34 7.20 -7.35
N LEU A 245 15.02 7.22 -7.47
CA LEU A 245 14.21 6.01 -7.60
C LEU A 245 14.79 5.07 -8.67
N GLN A 246 14.93 3.80 -8.32
CA GLN A 246 15.45 2.71 -9.13
C GLN A 246 14.34 1.71 -9.47
N LEU A 247 14.43 1.12 -10.66
CA LEU A 247 13.57 0.05 -11.13
C LEU A 247 14.37 -1.25 -11.09
N VAL A 248 13.88 -2.26 -10.38
CA VAL A 248 14.53 -3.58 -10.28
C VAL A 248 13.52 -4.65 -10.71
N GLU A 249 13.97 -5.58 -11.54
CA GLU A 249 13.19 -6.74 -12.00
C GLU A 249 13.78 -8.00 -11.37
N THR A 250 12.97 -8.74 -10.61
CA THR A 250 13.34 -10.01 -9.97
C THR A 250 12.52 -11.13 -10.61
N ARG A 251 13.17 -12.21 -11.02
CA ARG A 251 12.46 -13.37 -11.57
C ARG A 251 11.80 -14.15 -10.43
N LEU A 252 10.50 -14.41 -10.57
CA LEU A 252 9.68 -15.23 -9.66
C LEU A 252 9.86 -16.72 -9.94
#